data_AF-A0A4R9WQ39-F1
#
_entry.id   AF-A0A4R9WQ39-F1
#
_cell.length_a   1.000
_cell.length_b   1.000
_cell.length_c   1.000
_cell.angle_alpha   90.00
_cell.angle_beta   90.00
_cell.angle_gamma   90.00
#
_symmetry.space_group_name_H-M   'P 1'
#
loop_
_entity.id
_entity.type
_entity.pdbx_description
1 polymer ?
#
loop_
_entity_poly.entity_id
_entity_poly.type
_entity_poly.pdbx_seq_one_letter_code
_entity_poly.pdbx_strand_id
1 'polypeptide(L)' 'MRGSNRNAVPPKSAGCGIVEPAEVNILAKAVSDYCSSHKIERKDERENVAVKVMSLFGRGVTDADQLLEELEKVR' A
#
# COMPACT_ATOMS: atom_id res chain seq x y z
N MET A 1 39.60 6.91 -1.94
CA MET A 1 38.46 6.73 -1.01
C MET A 1 37.17 7.05 -1.76
N ARG A 2 36.36 6.04 -2.10
CA ARG A 2 35.02 6.24 -2.67
C ARG A 2 34.08 5.25 -2.00
N GLY A 3 33.50 5.66 -0.88
CA GLY A 3 32.44 4.92 -0.20
C GLY A 3 31.14 5.11 -0.99
N SER A 4 30.83 4.18 -1.89
CA SER A 4 29.48 4.04 -2.44
C SER A 4 28.63 3.29 -1.42
N ASN A 5 28.00 4.02 -0.50
CA ASN A 5 26.92 3.50 0.33
C ASN A 5 25.70 3.24 -0.57
N ARG A 6 25.69 2.07 -1.20
CA ARG A 6 24.48 1.52 -1.81
C ARG A 6 23.63 1.00 -0.66
N ASN A 7 22.69 1.82 -0.22
CA ASN A 7 21.57 1.36 0.59
C ASN A 7 20.78 0.38 -0.30
N ALA A 8 21.21 -0.89 -0.28
CA ALA A 8 20.48 -1.97 -0.91
C ALA A 8 19.18 -2.10 -0.15
N VAL A 9 18.08 -1.65 -0.76
CA VAL A 9 16.74 -2.01 -0.32
C VAL A 9 16.68 -3.53 -0.43
N PRO A 10 16.47 -4.26 0.68
CA PRO A 10 16.48 -5.72 0.63
C PRO A 10 15.35 -6.22 -0.28
N PRO A 11 15.55 -7.34 -1.00
CA PRO A 11 14.52 -7.93 -1.82
C PRO A 11 13.32 -8.28 -0.92
N LYS A 12 12.16 -7.71 -1.26
CA LYS A 12 10.89 -7.92 -0.55
C LYS A 12 10.62 -9.41 -0.41
N SER A 13 10.64 -9.89 0.83
CA SER A 13 10.33 -11.26 1.17
C SER A 13 8.88 -11.56 0.82
N ALA A 14 8.69 -12.44 -0.15
CA ALA A 14 7.40 -13.03 -0.46
C ALA A 14 6.94 -13.91 0.71
N GLY A 15 5.71 -13.68 1.19
CA GLY A 15 5.01 -14.60 2.10
C GLY A 15 5.08 -14.20 3.58
N CYS A 16 3.94 -13.75 4.11
CA CYS A 16 3.66 -13.47 5.53
C CYS A 16 4.77 -12.67 6.25
N GLY A 17 5.06 -11.47 5.76
CA GLY A 17 6.12 -10.60 6.29
C GLY A 17 5.60 -9.63 7.34
N ILE A 18 6.42 -9.41 8.38
CA ILE A 18 6.31 -8.22 9.23
C ILE A 18 6.31 -7.00 8.32
N VAL A 19 5.25 -6.21 8.39
CA VAL A 19 5.13 -4.96 7.63
C VAL A 19 5.85 -3.88 8.41
N GLU A 20 6.80 -3.20 7.77
CA GLU A 20 7.53 -2.11 8.42
C GLU A 20 6.57 -0.95 8.72
N PRO A 21 6.81 -0.15 9.78
CA PRO A 21 5.93 0.98 10.10
C PRO A 21 5.71 1.95 8.93
N ALA A 22 6.71 2.13 8.07
CA ALA A 22 6.60 2.94 6.85
C ALA A 22 5.61 2.35 5.83
N GLU A 23 5.58 1.02 5.70
CA GLU A 23 4.66 0.31 4.82
C GLU A 23 3.23 0.36 5.35
N VAL A 24 3.04 0.26 6.68
CA VAL A 24 1.72 0.49 7.32
C VAL A 24 1.21 1.89 7.01
N ASN A 25 2.08 2.91 7.03
CA ASN A 25 1.69 4.28 6.71
C ASN A 25 1.27 4.44 5.25
N ILE A 26 1.95 3.76 4.32
CA ILE A 26 1.56 3.73 2.89
C ILE A 26 0.17 3.13 2.72
N LEU A 27 -0.08 1.97 3.34
CA LEU A 27 -1.37 1.28 3.29
C LEU A 27 -2.49 2.14 3.89
N ALA A 28 -2.26 2.72 5.07
CA ALA A 28 -3.22 3.56 5.76
C ALA A 28 -3.56 4.82 4.96
N LYS A 29 -2.54 5.47 4.37
CA LYS A 29 -2.73 6.63 3.49
C LYS A 29 -3.57 6.27 2.27
N ALA A 30 -3.23 5.19 1.56
CA ALA A 30 -3.98 4.77 0.37
C ALA A 30 -5.46 4.48 0.68
N VAL A 31 -5.75 3.79 1.79
CA VAL A 31 -7.13 3.55 2.22
C VAL A 31 -7.84 4.86 2.56
N SER A 32 -7.20 5.74 3.34
CA SER A 32 -7.78 7.01 3.75
C SER A 32 -8.09 7.92 2.56
N ASP A 33 -7.13 8.10 1.66
CA ASP A 33 -7.24 8.97 0.50
C ASP A 33 -8.30 8.46 -0.48
N TYR A 34 -8.33 7.15 -0.73
CA TYR A 34 -9.35 6.56 -1.61
C TYR A 34 -10.75 6.73 -1.02
N CYS A 35 -10.93 6.43 0.28
CA CYS A 35 -12.23 6.58 0.94
C CYS A 35 -12.68 8.03 0.97
N SER A 36 -11.77 8.98 1.21
CA SER A 36 -12.07 10.41 1.21
C SER A 36 -12.50 10.90 -0.17
N SER A 37 -11.73 10.54 -1.22
CA SER A 37 -12.01 10.91 -2.61
C SER A 37 -13.37 10.39 -3.10
N HIS A 38 -13.79 9.21 -2.61
CA HIS A 38 -15.04 8.56 -3.01
C HIS A 38 -16.20 8.76 -2.04
N LYS A 39 -16.01 9.53 -0.95
CA LYS A 39 -17.01 9.75 0.10
C LYS A 39 -17.51 8.44 0.71
N ILE A 40 -16.61 7.48 0.92
CA ILE A 40 -16.90 6.18 1.53
C ILE A 40 -16.84 6.35 3.05
N GLU A 41 -18.02 6.42 3.68
CA GLU A 41 -18.15 6.61 5.13
C GLU A 41 -18.48 5.31 5.87
N ARG A 42 -19.10 4.35 5.17
CA ARG A 42 -19.55 3.09 5.78
C ARG A 42 -18.36 2.19 6.12
N LYS A 43 -18.40 1.60 7.31
CA LYS A 43 -17.30 0.80 7.85
C LYS A 43 -17.00 -0.43 6.99
N ASP A 44 -18.03 -1.15 6.57
CA ASP A 44 -17.93 -2.34 5.71
C ASP A 44 -17.34 -2.01 4.33
N GLU A 45 -17.73 -0.88 3.74
CA GLU A 45 -17.14 -0.42 2.48
C GLU A 45 -15.66 -0.05 2.64
N ARG A 46 -15.29 0.62 3.75
CA ARG A 46 -13.90 0.95 4.07
C ARG A 46 -13.05 -0.30 4.31
N GLU A 47 -13.61 -1.31 4.98
CA GLU A 47 -12.95 -2.61 5.17
C GLU A 47 -12.69 -3.31 3.83
N ASN A 48 -13.66 -3.27 2.91
CA ASN A 48 -13.47 -3.81 1.56
C ASN A 48 -12.35 -3.09 0.79
N VAL A 49 -12.26 -1.75 0.90
CA VAL A 49 -11.14 -0.98 0.34
C VAL A 49 -9.82 -1.44 0.94
N ALA A 50 -9.73 -1.59 2.27
CA ALA A 50 -8.51 -2.06 2.94
C ALA A 50 -8.07 -3.44 2.44
N VAL A 51 -8.99 -4.38 2.27
CA VAL A 51 -8.70 -5.72 1.71
C VAL A 51 -8.16 -5.62 0.28
N LYS A 52 -8.74 -4.77 -0.57
CA LYS A 52 -8.23 -4.55 -1.94
C LYS A 52 -6.82 -3.96 -1.93
N VAL A 53 -6.58 -2.93 -1.11
CA VAL A 53 -5.25 -2.29 -0.95
C VAL A 53 -4.21 -3.31 -0.48
N MET A 54 -4.51 -4.09 0.56
CA MET A 54 -3.60 -5.13 1.06
C MET A 54 -3.33 -6.21 0.01
N SER A 55 -4.33 -6.57 -0.79
CA SER A 55 -4.17 -7.54 -1.88
C SER A 55 -3.26 -7.02 -3.00
N LEU A 56 -3.37 -5.75 -3.36
CA LEU A 56 -2.49 -5.09 -4.33
C LEU A 56 -1.06 -4.97 -3.79
N PHE A 57 -0.91 -4.60 -2.52
CA PHE A 57 0.37 -4.53 -1.85
C PHE A 57 1.07 -5.89 -1.79
N GLY A 58 0.32 -6.96 -1.48
CA GLY A 58 0.82 -8.33 -1.52
C GLY A 58 1.26 -8.80 -2.92
N ARG A 59 0.80 -8.13 -3.98
CA ARG A 59 1.25 -8.36 -5.38
C ARG A 59 2.47 -7.51 -5.76
N GLY A 60 2.97 -6.66 -4.86
CA GLY A 60 4.17 -5.84 -5.05
C GLY A 60 3.92 -4.35 -5.29
N VAL A 61 2.67 -3.88 -5.27
CA VAL A 61 2.35 -2.44 -5.41
C VAL A 61 2.58 -1.75 -4.08
N THR A 62 3.69 -1.03 -3.92
CA THR A 62 4.09 -0.48 -2.61
C THR A 62 4.20 1.04 -2.57
N ASP A 63 3.71 1.71 -3.60
CA ASP A 63 3.59 3.16 -3.63
C ASP A 63 2.12 3.55 -3.41
N ALA A 64 1.87 4.60 -2.62
CA ALA A 64 0.51 4.99 -2.26
C ALA A 64 -0.29 5.47 -3.47
N ASP A 65 0.33 6.24 -4.36
CA ASP A 65 -0.34 6.80 -5.53
C ASP A 65 -0.63 5.70 -6.55
N GLN A 66 0.29 4.75 -6.74
CA GLN A 66 0.04 3.55 -7.56
C GLN A 66 -1.08 2.68 -7.00
N LEU A 67 -1.20 2.54 -5.67
CA LEU A 67 -2.33 1.82 -5.07
C LEU A 67 -3.66 2.49 -5.40
N LEU A 68 -3.72 3.83 -5.42
CA LEU A 68 -4.93 4.56 -5.83
C LEU A 68 -5.26 4.30 -7.30
N GLU A 69 -4.28 4.42 -8.20
CA GLU A 69 -4.49 4.15 -9.62
C GLU A 69 -4.99 2.73 -9.89
N GLU A 70 -4.42 1.73 -9.20
CA GLU A 70 -4.86 0.34 -9.33
C GLU A 70 -6.24 0.10 -8.73
N LEU A 71 -6.60 0.78 -7.64
CA LEU A 71 -7.94 0.72 -7.05
C LEU A 71 -9.03 1.20 -8.02
N GLU A 72 -8.76 2.26 -8.77
CA GLU A 72 -9.68 2.77 -9.81
C GLU A 72 -9.91 1.73 -10.91
N LYS A 73 -8.89 0.92 -11.25
CA LYS A 73 -8.98 -0.10 -12.30
C LYS A 73 -9.77 -1.34 -11.88
N VAL A 74 -9.83 -1.63 -10.58
CA VAL A 74 -10.53 -2.81 -10.01
C VAL A 74 -11.89 -2.47 -9.38
N ARG A 75 -12.43 -1.30 -9.71
CA ARG A 75 -13.74 -0.85 -9.26
C ARG A 75 -14.88 -1.56 -10.00
#